data_AF-A0A9D7WIG4-F1
#
_entry.id   AF-A0A9D7WIG4-F1
#
_cell.length_a   1.000
_cell.length_b   1.000
_cell.length_c   1.000
_cell.angle_alpha   90.00
_cell.angle_beta   90.00
_cell.angle_gamma   90.00
#
_symmetry.space_group_name_H-M   'P 1'
#
loop_
_entity.id
_entity.type
_entity.pdbx_description
1 polymer ?
#
loop_
_entity_poly.entity_id
_entity_poly.type
_entity_poly.pdbx_seq_one_letter_code
_entity_poly.pdbx_strand_id
1 'polypeptide(L)' 'MSEESTNQQSCGGKKRAMLAYGLVQISATVVSAVSLAAIAFGLCAVKQESRLFNGCVETVVAEGRSQAEAVRYCNGG' A
#
# COMPACT_ATOMS: atom_id res chain seq x y z
N MET A 1 55.57 1.73 31.34
CA MET A 1 56.35 2.55 30.40
C MET A 1 55.95 2.15 29.00
N SER A 2 55.44 3.10 28.23
CA SER A 2 55.67 3.32 26.79
C SER A 2 54.76 4.47 26.36
N GLU A 3 55.41 5.51 25.86
CA GLU A 3 54.91 6.85 25.68
C GLU A 3 53.95 7.06 24.49
N GLU A 4 53.15 8.11 24.66
CA GLU A 4 52.51 9.01 23.70
C GLU A 4 52.72 8.82 22.18
N SER A 5 51.62 8.84 21.43
CA SER A 5 51.59 9.56 20.14
C SER A 5 50.19 10.12 19.87
N THR A 6 50.12 11.44 19.99
CA THR A 6 49.05 12.35 19.61
C THR A 6 48.50 12.05 18.21
N ASN A 7 47.23 11.66 18.11
CA ASN A 7 46.48 11.80 16.85
C ASN A 7 45.03 12.20 17.15
N GLN A 8 44.75 13.50 16.99
CA GLN A 8 43.42 14.08 17.06
C GLN A 8 42.55 13.52 15.92
N GLN A 9 41.99 12.33 16.10
CA GLN A 9 41.14 11.70 15.09
C GLN A 9 39.75 12.36 15.09
N SER A 10 39.56 13.31 14.18
CA SER A 10 38.30 13.97 13.80
C SER A 10 37.06 13.08 13.97
N CYS A 11 36.18 13.48 14.90
CA CYS A 11 34.91 12.83 15.22
C CYS A 11 33.75 13.25 14.28
N GLY A 12 34.03 13.66 13.04
CA GLY A 12 33.02 14.19 12.10
C GLY A 12 32.42 13.16 11.12
N GLY A 13 33.20 12.18 10.65
CA GLY A 13 32.79 11.27 9.55
C GLY A 13 31.81 10.16 9.96
N LYS A 14 31.89 9.69 11.21
CA LYS A 14 31.18 8.50 11.73
C LYS A 14 29.66 8.73 11.82
N LYS A 15 29.24 9.97 12.08
CA LYS A 15 27.82 10.37 12.16
C LYS A 15 27.13 10.37 10.79
N ARG A 16 27.85 10.70 9.71
CA ARG A 16 27.27 10.73 8.35
C ARG A 16 26.97 9.33 7.81
N ALA A 17 27.85 8.37 8.10
CA ALA A 17 27.61 6.96 7.76
C ALA A 17 26.39 6.39 8.52
N MET A 18 26.20 6.77 9.79
CA MET A 18 25.06 6.33 10.60
C MET A 18 23.72 6.93 10.13
N LEU A 19 23.72 8.20 9.69
CA LEU A 19 22.53 8.85 9.13
C LEU A 19 22.12 8.28 7.75
N ALA A 20 23.09 7.91 6.92
CA ALA A 20 22.83 7.27 5.62
C ALA A 20 22.16 5.90 5.78
N TYR A 21 22.59 5.10 6.77
CA TYR A 21 21.97 3.80 7.07
C TYR A 21 20.52 3.97 7.58
N GLY A 22 20.26 5.00 8.39
CA GLY A 22 18.90 5.34 8.85
C GLY A 22 17.96 5.80 7.73
N LEU A 23 18.46 6.56 6.75
CA LEU A 23 17.66 7.05 5.62
C LEU A 23 17.19 5.94 4.67
N VAL A 24 18.04 4.94 4.43
CA VAL A 24 17.69 3.76 3.60
C VAL A 24 16.68 2.86 4.33
N GLN A 25 16.75 2.78 5.66
CA GLN A 25 15.79 1.99 6.45
C GLN A 25 14.39 2.64 6.49
N ILE A 26 14.33 3.98 6.54
CA ILE A 26 13.06 4.72 6.55
C ILE A 26 12.38 4.67 5.17
N SER A 27 13.15 4.73 4.07
CA SER A 27 12.58 4.73 2.72
C SER A 27 11.80 3.45 2.40
N ALA A 28 12.31 2.28 2.80
CA ALA A 28 11.62 1.00 2.61
C ALA A 28 10.26 0.96 3.34
N THR A 29 10.19 1.55 4.53
CA THR A 29 8.98 1.57 5.35
C THR A 29 7.92 2.49 4.75
N VAL A 30 8.34 3.66 4.25
CA VAL A 30 7.44 4.62 3.59
C VAL A 30 6.87 4.03 2.30
N VAL A 31 7.71 3.43 1.45
CA VAL A 31 7.24 2.80 0.21
C VAL A 31 6.24 1.68 0.50
N SER A 32 6.52 0.84 1.49
CA SER A 32 5.62 -0.25 1.90
C SER A 32 4.27 0.27 2.40
N ALA A 33 4.26 1.35 3.19
CA ALA A 33 3.04 1.97 3.67
C ALA A 33 2.21 2.59 2.53
N VAL A 34 2.85 3.25 1.55
CA VAL A 34 2.15 3.79 0.37
C VAL A 34 1.56 2.68 -0.48
N SER A 35 2.29 1.58 -0.69
CA SER A 35 1.77 0.41 -1.40
C SER A 35 0.54 -0.18 -0.71
N LEU A 36 0.57 -0.35 0.62
CA LEU A 36 -0.57 -0.83 1.39
C LEU A 36 -1.78 0.12 1.31
N ALA A 37 -1.55 1.43 1.40
CA ALA A 37 -2.61 2.42 1.26
C ALA A 37 -3.23 2.35 -0.14
N ALA A 38 -2.43 2.27 -1.20
CA ALA A 38 -2.92 2.16 -2.58
C ALA A 38 -3.77 0.89 -2.79
N ILE A 39 -3.34 -0.26 -2.25
CA ILE A 39 -4.12 -1.50 -2.29
C ILE A 39 -5.44 -1.32 -1.52
N ALA A 40 -5.42 -0.71 -0.34
CA ALA A 40 -6.63 -0.48 0.46
C ALA A 40 -7.64 0.43 -0.27
N PHE A 41 -7.18 1.50 -0.91
CA PHE A 41 -8.04 2.37 -1.72
C PHE A 41 -8.57 1.64 -2.97
N GLY A 42 -7.73 0.87 -3.66
CA GLY A 42 -8.14 0.06 -4.80
C GLY A 42 -9.22 -0.97 -4.42
N LEU A 43 -9.03 -1.67 -3.29
CA LEU A 43 -10.00 -2.62 -2.77
C LEU A 43 -11.30 -1.95 -2.32
N CYS A 44 -11.26 -0.74 -1.77
CA CYS A 44 -12.47 0.03 -1.44
C CYS A 44 -13.27 0.40 -2.69
N ALA A 45 -12.60 0.86 -3.76
CA ALA A 45 -13.25 1.16 -5.03
C ALA A 45 -13.92 -0.11 -5.60
N VAL A 46 -13.19 -1.22 -5.67
CA VAL A 46 -13.74 -2.51 -6.14
C VAL A 46 -14.90 -2.99 -5.25
N LYS A 47 -14.81 -2.82 -3.92
CA LYS A 47 -15.87 -3.21 -2.99
C LYS A 47 -17.13 -2.38 -3.16
N GLN A 48 -16.99 -1.09 -3.49
CA GLN A 48 -18.12 -0.20 -3.75
C GLN A 48 -18.83 -0.58 -5.05
N GLU A 49 -18.07 -0.80 -6.11
CA GLU A 49 -18.57 -1.31 -7.40
C GLU A 49 -19.27 -2.67 -7.22
N SER A 50 -18.67 -3.58 -6.44
CA SER A 50 -19.23 -4.91 -6.16
C SER A 50 -20.55 -4.84 -5.39
N ARG A 51 -20.69 -3.88 -4.46
CA ARG A 51 -21.94 -3.67 -3.72
C ARG A 51 -23.05 -3.16 -4.62
N LEU A 52 -22.73 -2.22 -5.52
CA LEU A 52 -23.70 -1.71 -6.49
C LEU A 52 -24.12 -2.80 -7.47
N PHE A 53 -23.15 -3.58 -7.96
CA PHE A 53 -23.41 -4.71 -8.86
C PHE A 53 -24.28 -5.78 -8.21
N ASN A 54 -23.93 -6.24 -7.01
CA ASN A 54 -24.71 -7.25 -6.29
C ASN A 54 -26.13 -6.74 -5.96
N GLY A 55 -26.26 -5.45 -5.60
CA GLY A 55 -27.57 -4.82 -5.43
C GLY A 55 -28.40 -4.83 -6.72
N CYS A 56 -27.79 -4.47 -7.85
CA CYS A 56 -28.45 -4.55 -9.16
C CYS A 56 -28.91 -5.99 -9.46
N VAL A 57 -28.04 -6.98 -9.30
CA VAL A 57 -28.38 -8.39 -9.56
C VAL A 57 -29.53 -8.84 -8.66
N GLU A 58 -29.49 -8.51 -7.37
CA GLU A 58 -30.55 -8.87 -6.42
C GLU A 58 -31.90 -8.22 -6.80
N THR A 59 -31.90 -6.95 -7.22
CA THR A 59 -33.13 -6.26 -7.68
C THR A 59 -33.70 -6.89 -8.95
N VAL A 60 -32.85 -7.20 -9.93
CA VAL A 60 -33.29 -7.74 -11.23
C VAL A 60 -33.73 -9.20 -11.11
N VAL A 61 -33.12 -9.97 -10.20
CA VAL A 61 -33.61 -11.31 -9.84
C VAL A 61 -34.96 -11.21 -9.13
N ALA A 62 -35.14 -10.25 -8.23
CA ALA A 62 -36.43 -10.01 -7.55
C ALA A 62 -37.55 -9.58 -8.51
N GLU A 63 -37.22 -8.88 -9.61
CA GLU A 63 -38.14 -8.58 -10.71
C GLU A 63 -38.51 -9.81 -11.56
N GLY A 64 -37.94 -10.99 -11.27
CA GLY A 64 -38.30 -12.26 -11.89
C GLY A 64 -37.36 -12.73 -13.00
N ARG A 65 -36.21 -12.07 -13.21
CA ARG A 65 -35.20 -12.56 -14.16
C ARG A 65 -34.39 -13.70 -13.58
N SER A 66 -33.88 -14.57 -14.46
CA SER A 66 -32.93 -15.60 -14.06
C SER A 66 -31.60 -14.97 -13.61
N GLN A 67 -30.85 -15.62 -12.71
CA GLN A 67 -29.56 -15.10 -12.23
C GLN A 67 -28.58 -14.78 -13.38
N ALA A 68 -28.52 -15.64 -14.41
CA ALA A 68 -27.64 -15.42 -15.55
C ALA A 68 -28.00 -14.15 -16.35
N GLU A 69 -29.29 -13.86 -16.45
CA GLU A 69 -29.80 -12.69 -17.15
C GLU A 69 -29.63 -11.40 -16.33
N ALA A 70 -29.82 -11.48 -15.01
CA ALA A 70 -29.56 -10.37 -14.10
C ALA A 70 -28.08 -9.96 -14.11
N VAL A 71 -27.16 -10.91 -14.09
CA VAL A 71 -25.71 -10.66 -14.20
C VAL A 71 -25.37 -10.01 -15.54
N ARG A 72 -25.93 -10.49 -16.65
CA ARG A 72 -25.74 -9.89 -17.98
C ARG A 72 -26.24 -8.45 -18.05
N TYR A 73 -27.46 -8.23 -17.58
CA TYR A 73 -28.10 -6.93 -17.53
C TYR A 73 -27.29 -5.93 -16.71
N CYS A 74 -26.87 -6.31 -15.50
CA CYS A 74 -26.08 -5.44 -14.62
C CYS A 74 -24.63 -5.21 -15.12
N ASN A 75 -24.14 -6.00 -16.09
CA ASN A 75 -22.89 -5.74 -16.82
C ASN A 75 -23.11 -4.88 -18.09
N GLY A 76 -24.34 -4.45 -18.37
CA GLY A 76 -24.67 -3.58 -19.51
C GLY A 76 -25.23 -4.28 -20.76
N GLY A 77 -25.54 -5.59 -20.71
CA GLY A 77 -26.22 -6.31 -21.82
C GLY A 77 -25.77 -7.74 -22.08
#